data_AF-A0A1C5PGX4-F1
#
_entry.id   AF-A0A1C5PGX4-F1
#
_cell.length_a   1.000
_cell.length_b   1.000
_cell.length_c   1.000
_cell.angle_alpha   90.00
_cell.angle_beta   90.00
_cell.angle_gamma   90.00
#
_symmetry.space_group_name_H-M   'P 1'
#
loop_
_entity.id
_entity.type
_entity.pdbx_description
1 polymer ?
#
loop_
_entity_poly.entity_id
_entity_poly.type
_entity_poly.pdbx_seq_one_letter_code
_entity_poly.pdbx_strand_id
1 'polypeptide(L)' 'MMKCKIPEINLTDNVAENIVKMAPYLDEKSQHIVFGMMLEAVRSLEDDEARKAG' A
#
# COMPACT_ATOMS: atom_id res chain seq x y z
N MET A 1 -5.75 20.07 24.11
CA MET A 1 -6.34 19.03 23.24
C MET A 1 -5.69 19.15 21.87
N MET A 2 -4.83 18.21 21.49
CA MET A 2 -4.30 18.16 20.12
C MET A 2 -5.47 17.89 19.17
N LYS A 3 -5.72 18.78 18.21
CA LYS A 3 -6.67 18.53 17.14
C LYS A 3 -6.12 17.35 16.32
N CYS A 4 -6.71 16.17 16.44
CA CYS A 4 -6.55 15.13 15.43
C CYS A 4 -7.21 15.67 14.15
N LYS A 5 -6.40 16.28 13.28
CA LYS A 5 -6.82 16.61 11.92
C LYS A 5 -6.95 15.28 11.19
N ILE A 6 -8.16 14.75 11.12
CA ILE A 6 -8.45 13.65 10.20
C ILE A 6 -8.13 14.20 8.80
N PRO A 7 -7.20 13.59 8.07
CA PRO A 7 -6.86 14.03 6.72
C PRO A 7 -8.06 13.79 5.81
N GLU A 8 -8.37 14.73 4.95
CA GLU A 8 -9.27 14.48 3.83
C GLU A 8 -8.53 13.59 2.83
N ILE A 9 -8.92 12.31 2.77
CA ILE A 9 -8.37 11.34 1.83
C ILE A 9 -9.29 11.25 0.62
N ASN A 10 -8.83 11.79 -0.52
CA ASN A 10 -9.55 11.67 -1.79
C ASN A 10 -9.29 10.29 -2.41
N LEU A 11 -10.26 9.39 -2.24
CA LEU A 11 -10.26 8.08 -2.87
C LEU A 11 -10.59 8.20 -4.37
N THR A 12 -9.94 7.37 -5.18
CA THR A 12 -10.17 7.24 -6.63
C THR A 12 -10.74 5.85 -6.92
N ASP A 13 -11.04 5.56 -8.19
CA ASP A 13 -11.43 4.20 -8.61
C ASP A 13 -10.24 3.22 -8.61
N ASN A 14 -9.01 3.71 -8.44
CA ASN A 14 -7.81 2.88 -8.37
C ASN A 14 -7.54 2.42 -6.93
N VAL A 15 -7.77 1.13 -6.68
CA VAL A 15 -7.59 0.50 -5.37
C VAL A 15 -6.16 0.62 -4.84
N ALA A 16 -5.15 0.50 -5.71
CA ALA A 16 -3.75 0.59 -5.29
C ALA A 16 -3.38 2.00 -4.83
N GLU A 17 -3.81 3.03 -5.56
CA GLU A 17 -3.62 4.42 -5.14
C GLU A 17 -4.29 4.71 -3.79
N ASN A 18 -5.48 4.16 -3.58
CA ASN A 18 -6.21 4.32 -2.32
C ASN A 18 -5.44 3.70 -1.13
N ILE A 19 -4.88 2.49 -1.32
CA ILE A 19 -4.07 1.83 -0.28
C ILE A 19 -2.83 2.67 0.06
N VAL A 20 -2.14 3.21 -0.95
CA VAL A 20 -0.97 4.08 -0.75
C VAL A 20 -1.34 5.37 -0.01
N LYS A 21 -2.48 5.98 -0.32
CA LYS A 21 -2.97 7.18 0.38
C LYS A 21 -3.39 6.91 1.83
N MET A 22 -3.92 5.72 2.12
CA MET A 22 -4.39 5.35 3.46
C MET A 22 -3.27 4.84 4.36
N ALA A 23 -2.24 4.18 3.80
CA ALA A 23 -1.18 3.53 4.58
C ALA A 23 -0.53 4.44 5.64
N PRO A 24 -0.16 5.71 5.37
CA PRO A 24 0.47 6.58 6.37
C PRO A 24 -0.41 6.91 7.60
N TYR A 25 -1.71 6.66 7.51
CA TYR A 25 -2.68 6.96 8.57
C TYR A 25 -3.08 5.73 9.40
N LEU A 26 -2.57 4.56 9.06
CA LEU A 26 -2.75 3.34 9.84
C LEU A 26 -1.86 3.36 11.08
N ASP A 27 -2.18 2.53 12.08
CA ASP A 27 -1.26 2.27 13.18
C ASP A 27 0.02 1.57 12.68
N GLU A 28 1.13 1.71 13.41
CA GLU A 28 2.45 1.19 13.04
C GLU A 28 2.44 -0.29 12.64
N LYS A 29 1.69 -1.13 13.38
CA LYS A 29 1.57 -2.56 13.07
C LYS A 29 0.89 -2.77 11.73
N SER A 30 -0.22 -2.08 11.48
CA SER A 30 -0.95 -2.13 10.21
C SER A 30 -0.13 -1.58 9.04
N GLN A 31 0.70 -0.54 9.25
CA GLN A 31 1.62 -0.02 8.24
C GLN A 31 2.62 -1.08 7.79
N HIS A 32 3.24 -1.81 8.74
CA HIS A 32 4.19 -2.87 8.43
C HIS A 32 3.55 -4.03 7.66
N ILE A 33 2.30 -4.38 7.97
CA ILE A 33 1.57 -5.43 7.25
C ILE A 33 1.36 -5.01 5.78
N VAL A 34 0.83 -3.81 5.54
CA VAL A 34 0.59 -3.30 4.17
C VAL A 34 1.90 -3.20 3.40
N PHE A 35 2.98 -2.74 4.04
CA PHE A 35 4.30 -2.68 3.43
C PHE A 35 4.82 -4.08 3.02
N GLY A 36 4.70 -5.07 3.89
CA GLY A 36 5.09 -6.45 3.58
C GLY A 36 4.31 -7.04 2.39
N MET A 37 2.99 -6.84 2.36
CA MET A 37 2.14 -7.28 1.25
C MET A 37 2.53 -6.60 -0.07
N MET A 38 2.87 -5.31 -0.05
CA MET A 38 3.33 -4.58 -1.23
C MET A 38 4.66 -5.14 -1.75
N LEU A 39 5.63 -5.42 -0.87
CA LEU A 39 6.90 -6.02 -1.25
C LEU A 39 6.73 -7.41 -1.87
N GLU A 40 5.83 -8.23 -1.31
CA GLU A 40 5.52 -9.55 -1.84
C GLU A 40 4.86 -9.48 -3.23
N ALA A 41 3.94 -8.54 -3.42
CA ALA A 41 3.31 -8.31 -4.73
C ALA A 41 4.35 -7.86 -5.78
N VAL A 42 5.28 -6.97 -5.42
CA VAL A 42 6.37 -6.55 -6.32
C VAL A 42 7.28 -7.72 -6.69
N ARG A 43 7.70 -8.53 -5.72
CA ARG A 43 8.50 -9.74 -5.99
C ARG A 43 7.77 -10.71 -6.92
N SER A 44 6.47 -10.89 -6.73
CA SER A 44 5.66 -11.78 -7.56
C SER A 44 5.61 -11.32 -9.03
N LEU A 45 5.60 -9.99 -9.26
CA LEU A 45 5.69 -9.43 -10.61
C LEU A 45 7.06 -9.70 -11.25
N GLU A 46 8.15 -9.56 -10.50
CA GLU A 46 9.51 -9.88 -10.99
C GLU A 46 9.66 -11.36 -11.35
N ASP A 47 9.12 -12.25 -10.51
CA ASP A 47 9.14 -13.70 -10.73
C ASP A 47 8.32 -14.10 -11.99
N ASP A 48 7.16 -13.49 -12.21
CA ASP A 48 6.32 -13.73 -13.40
C ASP A 48 6.97 -13.24 -14.69
N GLU A 49 7.64 -12.08 -14.66
CA GLU A 49 8.41 -11.57 -15.81
C GLU A 49 9.63 -12.44 -16.10
N ALA A 50 10.33 -12.92 -15.07
CA ALA A 50 11.43 -13.87 -15.23
C ALA A 50 10.97 -15.20 -15.83
N ARG A 51 9.77 -15.67 -15.48
CA ARG A 51 9.20 -16.93 -15.98
C ARG A 51 8.70 -16.84 -17.43
N LYS A 52 8.36 -15.65 -17.92
CA LYS A 52 7.94 -15.42 -19.32
C LYS A 52 9.10 -15.28 -20.31
N ALA A 53 10.31 -14.99 -19.81
CA ALA A 53 11.51 -14.81 -20.64
C ALA A 53 12.32 -16.11 -20.87
N GLY A 54 11.85 -17.26 -20.36
CA GLY A 54 12.50 -18.57 -20.47
C GLY A 54 11.83 -19.52 -21.46
#